data_AF-A0A9E2PRR6-F1
#
_entry.id   AF-A0A9E2PRR6-F1
#
_cell.length_a   1.000
_cell.length_b   1.000
_cell.length_c   1.000
_cell.angle_alpha   90.00
_cell.angle_beta   90.00
_cell.angle_gamma   90.00
#
_symmetry.space_group_name_H-M   'P 1'
#
loop_
_entity.id
_entity.type
_entity.pdbx_description
1 polymer ?
#
loop_
_entity_poly.entity_id
_entity_poly.type
_entity_poly.pdbx_seq_one_letter_code
_entity_poly.pdbx_strand_id
1 'polypeptide(L)'
;MTCAACVARVDRALGAVPGVELAFVNLATRQAKVKFNPRLTNPAALSKVITDAGYEVEGVSQEQRPPRSPEAEVKEFRRRFLLALVLSLPVWLSMIPPVAHAAGLSHRAMALTLLIFATPVIFYSGASFFAGAFSAARHLSTNMDTLVALCTSTAYFYSVWLAWP
;
A
#
# COMPACT_ATOMS: atom_id res chain seq x y z
N MET A 1 15.99 -13.63 19.98
CA MET A 1 16.98 -14.12 18.97
C MET A 1 18.08 -13.07 18.81
N THR A 2 19.36 -13.46 18.71
CA THR A 2 20.51 -12.51 18.76
C THR A 2 21.59 -12.70 17.68
N CYS A 3 21.56 -13.77 16.87
CA CYS A 3 22.62 -14.06 15.90
C CYS A 3 22.06 -14.63 14.58
N ALA A 4 22.78 -14.50 13.47
CA ALA A 4 22.46 -15.12 12.18
C ALA A 4 22.32 -16.66 12.29
N ALA A 5 23.10 -17.30 13.15
CA ALA A 5 22.97 -18.73 13.43
C ALA A 5 21.63 -19.07 14.12
N CYS A 6 21.08 -18.17 14.94
CA CYS A 6 19.75 -18.31 15.56
C CYS A 6 18.66 -18.31 14.48
N VAL A 7 18.77 -17.39 13.51
CA VAL A 7 17.85 -17.30 12.36
C VAL A 7 17.86 -18.61 11.58
N ALA A 8 19.05 -19.08 11.19
CA ALA A 8 19.20 -20.30 10.40
C ALA A 8 18.72 -21.57 11.14
N ARG A 9 18.75 -21.57 12.49
CA ARG A 9 18.19 -22.65 13.30
C ARG A 9 16.67 -22.64 13.25
N VAL A 10 16.04 -21.50 13.50
CA VAL A 10 14.57 -21.37 13.51
C VAL A 10 14.00 -21.60 12.11
N ASP A 11 14.65 -21.06 11.08
CA ASP A 11 14.25 -21.24 9.68
C ASP A 11 14.26 -22.72 9.27
N ARG A 12 15.32 -23.46 9.61
CA ARG A 12 15.38 -24.91 9.39
C ARG A 12 14.34 -25.69 10.19
N ALA A 13 14.12 -25.33 11.45
CA ALA A 13 13.12 -25.99 12.30
C ALA A 13 11.70 -25.81 11.73
N LEU A 14 11.37 -24.59 11.28
CA LEU A 14 10.09 -24.29 10.65
C LEU A 14 9.95 -24.97 9.27
N GLY A 15 11.01 -24.99 8.46
CA GLY A 15 11.01 -25.66 7.16
C GLY A 15 10.87 -27.18 7.24
N ALA A 16 11.20 -27.80 8.38
CA ALA A 16 11.01 -29.23 8.61
C ALA A 16 9.57 -29.61 8.99
N VAL A 17 8.70 -28.64 9.29
CA VAL A 17 7.32 -28.90 9.70
C VAL A 17 6.46 -29.30 8.49
N PRO A 18 5.75 -30.44 8.55
CA PRO A 18 4.83 -30.85 7.49
C PRO A 18 3.77 -29.78 7.19
N GLY A 19 3.67 -29.39 5.92
CA GLY A 19 2.72 -28.38 5.47
C GLY A 19 3.25 -26.95 5.47
N VAL A 20 4.51 -26.70 5.86
CA VAL A 20 5.17 -25.41 5.62
C VAL A 20 5.66 -25.35 4.18
N GLU A 21 5.20 -24.36 3.43
CA GLU A 21 5.64 -24.10 2.05
C GLU A 21 6.84 -23.16 2.02
N LEU A 22 6.84 -22.16 2.91
CA LEU A 22 7.85 -21.11 2.93
C LEU A 22 7.98 -20.55 4.34
N ALA A 23 9.19 -20.49 4.88
CA ALA A 23 9.50 -19.81 6.13
C ALA A 23 10.51 -18.70 5.85
N PHE A 24 10.32 -17.53 6.47
CA PHE A 24 11.26 -16.42 6.40
C PHE A 24 11.38 -15.79 7.78
N VAL A 25 12.59 -15.80 8.32
CA VAL A 25 12.89 -15.28 9.67
C VAL A 25 13.76 -14.03 9.54
N ASN A 26 13.31 -12.92 10.12
CA ASN A 26 14.04 -11.66 10.10
C ASN A 26 14.54 -11.31 11.51
N LEU A 27 15.87 -11.28 11.67
CA LEU A 27 16.52 -10.96 12.95
C LEU A 27 16.27 -9.52 13.40
N ALA A 28 16.28 -8.57 12.46
CA ALA A 28 16.16 -7.14 12.76
C ALA A 28 14.78 -6.80 13.33
N THR A 29 13.72 -7.41 12.78
CA THR A 29 12.35 -7.23 13.27
C THR A 29 11.94 -8.26 14.32
N ARG A 30 12.77 -9.30 14.56
CA ARG A 30 12.47 -10.47 15.41
C ARG A 30 11.15 -11.16 15.02
N GLN A 31 10.81 -11.15 13.74
CA GLN A 31 9.58 -11.75 13.23
C GLN A 31 9.86 -12.93 12.30
N ALA A 32 9.02 -13.95 12.38
CA ALA A 32 8.99 -15.07 11.44
C ALA A 32 7.69 -15.02 10.63
N LYS A 33 7.80 -14.98 9.30
CA LYS A 33 6.66 -15.11 8.37
C LYS A 33 6.66 -16.52 7.81
N VAL A 34 5.57 -17.25 8.00
CA VAL A 34 5.44 -18.64 7.57
C VAL A 34 4.20 -18.80 6.69
N LYS A 35 4.41 -19.30 5.48
CA LYS A 35 3.34 -19.76 4.59
C LYS A 35 3.16 -21.26 4.82
N PHE A 36 1.98 -21.66 5.27
CA PHE A 36 1.67 -23.05 5.56
C PHE A 36 0.28 -23.43 5.08
N ASN A 37 0.07 -24.73 4.84
CA ASN A 37 -1.21 -25.31 4.52
C ASN A 37 -2.02 -25.54 5.81
N PRO A 38 -3.15 -24.84 6.02
CA PRO A 38 -3.95 -24.95 7.24
C PRO A 38 -4.60 -26.33 7.44
N ARG A 39 -4.61 -27.20 6.42
CA ARG A 39 -5.07 -28.60 6.55
C ARG A 39 -4.04 -29.52 7.20
N LEU A 40 -2.76 -29.15 7.15
CA LEU A 40 -1.64 -29.99 7.61
C LEU A 40 -0.98 -29.45 8.88
N THR A 41 -0.98 -28.13 9.06
CA THR A 41 -0.35 -27.46 10.19
C THR A 41 -1.23 -26.32 10.70
N ASN A 42 -1.08 -26.00 11.99
CA ASN A 42 -1.74 -24.86 12.61
C ASN A 42 -0.69 -23.94 13.30
N PRO A 43 -1.05 -22.70 13.64
CA PRO A 43 -0.09 -21.78 14.25
C PRO A 43 0.43 -22.22 15.61
N ALA A 44 -0.36 -22.97 16.39
CA ALA A 44 0.06 -23.49 17.69
C ALA A 44 1.17 -24.55 17.55
N ALA A 45 1.14 -25.35 16.48
CA ALA A 45 2.21 -26.29 16.16
C ALA A 45 3.48 -25.55 15.76
N LEU A 46 3.37 -24.49 14.97
CA LEU A 46 4.51 -23.65 14.56
C LEU A 46 5.13 -22.91 15.76
N SER A 47 4.31 -22.36 16.66
CA SER A 47 4.82 -21.71 17.86
C SER A 47 5.54 -22.71 18.75
N LYS A 48 5.00 -23.92 18.89
CA LYS A 48 5.65 -25.00 19.67
C LYS A 48 7.03 -25.35 19.12
N VAL A 49 7.19 -25.45 17.79
CA VAL A 49 8.50 -25.73 17.18
C VAL A 49 9.52 -24.62 17.45
N ILE A 50 9.07 -23.36 17.48
CA ILE A 50 9.93 -22.22 17.83
C ILE A 50 10.31 -22.27 19.32
N THR A 51 9.38 -22.65 20.20
CA THR A 51 9.62 -22.85 21.64
C THR A 51 10.58 -24.01 21.89
N ASP A 52 10.42 -25.13 21.20
CA ASP A 52 11.31 -26.30 21.27
C ASP A 52 12.72 -25.96 20.74
N ALA A 53 12.83 -25.00 19.80
CA ALA A 53 14.11 -24.46 19.35
C ALA A 53 14.77 -23.49 20.37
N GLY A 54 14.09 -23.19 21.48
CA GLY A 54 14.57 -22.36 22.59
C GLY A 54 14.19 -20.89 22.51
N TYR A 55 13.12 -20.54 21.77
CA TYR A 55 12.68 -19.15 21.62
C TYR A 55 11.21 -18.95 22.00
N GLU A 56 10.95 -17.86 22.68
CA GLU A 56 9.60 -17.44 23.04
C GLU A 56 8.89 -16.75 21.86
N VAL A 57 7.59 -17.00 21.72
CA VAL A 57 6.76 -16.45 20.65
C VAL A 57 5.75 -15.49 21.26
N GLU A 58 6.01 -14.19 21.12
CA GLU A 58 5.09 -13.14 21.53
C GLU A 58 4.11 -12.82 20.39
N GLY A 59 2.93 -13.42 20.47
CA GLY A 59 1.82 -13.13 19.56
C GLY A 59 1.87 -13.91 18.25
N VAL A 60 0.71 -14.41 17.86
CA VAL A 60 0.53 -15.11 16.58
C VAL A 60 -0.63 -14.43 15.86
N SER A 61 -0.30 -13.50 14.98
CA SER A 61 -1.29 -12.87 14.10
C SER A 61 -1.46 -13.72 12.85
N GLN A 62 -2.60 -14.40 12.74
CA GLN A 62 -2.98 -15.02 11.47
C GLN A 62 -3.52 -13.94 10.53
N GLU A 63 -2.69 -13.50 9.59
CA GLU A 63 -3.18 -12.79 8.42
C GLU A 63 -3.86 -13.81 7.50
N GLN A 64 -5.08 -14.22 7.84
CA GLN A 64 -5.96 -15.03 6.98
C GLN A 64 -6.50 -14.15 5.83
N ARG A 65 -5.59 -13.54 5.08
CA ARG A 65 -5.94 -12.92 3.81
C ARG A 65 -5.82 -14.03 2.77
N PRO A 66 -6.92 -14.47 2.14
CA PRO A 66 -6.80 -15.39 1.02
C PRO A 66 -5.81 -14.77 0.03
N PRO A 67 -4.80 -15.51 -0.46
CA PRO A 67 -3.86 -14.97 -1.42
C PRO A 67 -4.69 -14.49 -2.62
N ARG A 68 -4.85 -13.17 -2.75
CA ARG A 68 -5.43 -12.58 -3.95
C ARG A 68 -4.52 -13.03 -5.09
N SER A 69 -5.11 -13.54 -6.16
CA SER A 69 -4.30 -13.98 -7.29
C SER A 69 -3.43 -12.80 -7.74
N PRO A 70 -2.12 -13.00 -7.92
CA PRO A 70 -1.21 -11.91 -8.32
C PRO A 70 -1.74 -11.15 -9.55
N GLU A 71 -2.40 -11.87 -10.45
CA GLU A 71 -3.04 -11.34 -11.65
C GLU A 71 -4.20 -10.37 -11.36
N ALA A 72 -5.01 -10.63 -10.33
CA ALA A 72 -6.12 -9.75 -9.96
C ALA A 72 -5.62 -8.45 -9.32
N GLU A 73 -4.55 -8.52 -8.52
CA GLU A 73 -3.91 -7.36 -7.92
C GLU A 73 -3.29 -6.46 -9.00
N VAL A 74 -2.53 -7.04 -9.93
CA VAL A 74 -1.97 -6.31 -11.08
C VAL A 74 -3.05 -5.67 -11.94
N LYS A 75 -4.17 -6.38 -12.20
CA LYS A 75 -5.27 -5.86 -13.00
C LYS A 75 -5.97 -4.68 -12.32
N GLU A 76 -6.14 -4.72 -10.99
CA GLU A 76 -6.73 -3.62 -10.23
C GLU A 76 -5.83 -2.38 -10.24
N PHE A 77 -4.53 -2.55 -10.02
CA PHE A 77 -3.55 -1.45 -10.14
C PHE A 77 -3.52 -0.88 -11.56
N ARG A 78 -3.50 -1.73 -12.58
CA ARG A 78 -3.53 -1.30 -13.98
C ARG A 78 -4.80 -0.53 -14.32
N ARG A 79 -5.97 -0.94 -13.80
CA ARG A 79 -7.23 -0.23 -14.01
C ARG A 79 -7.20 1.16 -13.36
N ARG A 80 -6.77 1.26 -12.10
CA ARG A 80 -6.66 2.56 -11.40
C ARG A 80 -5.67 3.49 -12.08
N PHE A 81 -4.53 2.95 -12.53
CA PHE A 81 -3.53 3.69 -13.28
C PHE A 81 -4.10 4.19 -14.62
N LEU A 82 -4.75 3.33 -15.41
CA LEU A 82 -5.35 3.73 -16.69
C LEU A 82 -6.47 4.76 -16.50
N LEU A 83 -7.31 4.60 -15.48
CA LEU A 83 -8.33 5.61 -15.15
C LEU A 83 -7.68 6.94 -14.78
N ALA A 84 -6.65 6.94 -13.93
CA ALA A 84 -5.92 8.16 -13.58
C ALA A 84 -5.29 8.83 -14.81
N LEU A 85 -4.69 8.06 -15.71
CA LEU A 85 -4.07 8.54 -16.94
C LEU A 85 -5.10 9.17 -17.89
N VAL A 86 -6.25 8.53 -18.07
CA VAL A 86 -7.31 9.04 -18.95
C VAL A 86 -7.94 10.30 -18.38
N LEU A 87 -8.16 10.36 -17.06
CA LEU A 87 -8.73 11.55 -16.41
C LEU A 87 -7.74 12.71 -16.29
N SER A 88 -6.43 12.44 -16.22
CA SER A 88 -5.40 13.49 -16.15
C SER A 88 -5.07 14.09 -17.52
N LEU A 89 -5.31 13.36 -18.61
CA LEU A 89 -5.05 13.82 -19.98
C LEU A 89 -5.78 15.13 -20.33
N PRO A 90 -7.11 15.26 -20.11
CA PRO A 90 -7.82 16.52 -20.34
C PRO A 90 -7.33 17.69 -19.47
N VAL A 91 -6.99 17.40 -18.21
CA VAL A 91 -6.44 18.39 -17.27
C VAL A 91 -5.10 18.92 -17.79
N TRP A 92 -4.20 18.03 -18.20
CA TRP A 92 -2.91 18.40 -18.76
C TRP A 92 -3.05 19.18 -20.07
N LEU A 93 -3.96 18.75 -20.95
CA LEU A 93 -4.21 19.41 -22.23
C LEU A 93 -4.76 20.83 -22.04
N SER A 94 -5.58 21.05 -21.00
CA SER A 94 -6.14 22.37 -20.67
C SER A 94 -5.08 23.38 -20.20
N MET A 95 -3.88 22.94 -19.78
CA MET A 95 -2.78 23.85 -19.45
C MET A 95 -2.05 24.38 -20.69
N ILE A 96 -2.33 23.84 -21.88
CA ILE A 96 -1.73 24.28 -23.15
C ILE A 96 -2.49 25.53 -23.64
N PRO A 97 -1.85 26.71 -23.74
CA PRO A 97 -2.56 27.99 -23.96
C PRO A 97 -3.46 28.00 -25.22
N PRO A 98 -3.05 27.45 -26.38
CA PRO A 98 -3.95 27.34 -27.53
C PRO A 98 -5.24 26.55 -27.27
N VAL A 99 -5.17 25.49 -26.45
CA VAL A 99 -6.32 24.64 -26.11
C VAL A 99 -7.23 25.35 -25.10
N ALA A 100 -6.64 26.02 -24.11
CA ALA A 100 -7.39 26.82 -23.14
C ALA A 100 -8.16 27.97 -23.80
N HIS A 101 -7.53 28.68 -24.74
CA HIS A 101 -8.17 29.76 -25.49
C HIS A 101 -9.24 29.25 -26.46
N ALA A 102 -9.03 28.09 -27.09
CA ALA A 102 -10.02 27.47 -27.96
C ALA A 102 -11.28 26.98 -27.20
N ALA A 103 -11.12 26.63 -25.92
CA ALA A 103 -12.22 26.14 -25.10
C ALA A 103 -13.16 27.26 -24.61
N GLY A 104 -12.77 28.53 -24.72
CA GLY A 104 -13.63 29.70 -24.48
C GLY A 104 -14.26 29.80 -23.09
N LEU A 105 -13.79 29.00 -22.12
CA LEU A 105 -14.32 28.97 -20.76
C LEU A 105 -13.83 30.18 -19.97
N SER A 106 -14.73 30.74 -19.15
CA SER A 106 -14.32 31.73 -18.15
C SER A 106 -13.31 31.13 -17.17
N HIS A 107 -12.42 31.95 -16.61
CA HIS A 107 -11.42 31.51 -15.62
C HIS A 107 -12.03 30.66 -14.49
N ARG A 108 -13.24 31.01 -14.04
CA ARG A 108 -13.99 30.26 -13.02
C ARG A 108 -14.46 28.89 -13.53
N ALA A 109 -15.05 28.83 -14.73
CA ALA A 109 -15.50 27.56 -15.30
C ALA A 109 -14.34 26.61 -15.57
N MET A 110 -13.18 27.13 -15.98
CA MET A 110 -11.96 26.35 -16.14
C MET A 110 -11.47 25.77 -14.80
N ALA A 111 -11.43 26.58 -13.74
CA ALA A 111 -11.05 26.13 -12.40
C ALA A 111 -11.97 25.03 -11.86
N LEU A 112 -13.29 25.17 -12.00
CA LEU A 112 -14.25 24.14 -11.57
C LEU A 112 -14.12 22.85 -12.38
N THR A 113 -13.91 22.95 -13.69
CA THR A 113 -13.71 21.78 -14.56
C THR A 113 -12.47 21.01 -14.12
N LEU A 114 -11.36 21.70 -13.88
CA LEU A 114 -10.13 21.08 -13.35
C LEU A 114 -10.37 20.37 -12.02
N LEU A 115 -11.14 20.97 -11.12
CA LEU A 115 -11.48 20.41 -9.81
C LEU A 115 -12.33 19.13 -9.96
N ILE A 116 -13.30 19.12 -10.89
CA ILE A 116 -14.14 17.96 -11.20
C ILE A 116 -13.30 16.77 -11.69
N PHE A 117 -12.31 17.00 -12.56
CA PHE A 117 -11.44 15.93 -13.06
C PHE A 117 -10.36 15.52 -12.05
N ALA A 118 -9.82 16.45 -11.28
CA ALA A 118 -8.76 16.17 -10.30
C ALA A 118 -9.27 15.39 -9.07
N THR A 119 -10.50 15.66 -8.63
CA THR A 119 -11.11 15.02 -7.44
C THR A 119 -11.12 13.48 -7.52
N PRO A 120 -11.68 12.84 -8.55
CA PRO A 120 -11.64 11.38 -8.66
C PRO A 120 -10.21 10.84 -8.82
N VAL A 121 -9.30 11.57 -9.48
CA VAL A 121 -7.90 11.12 -9.60
C VAL A 121 -7.24 11.07 -8.22
N ILE A 122 -7.39 12.11 -7.40
CA ILE A 122 -6.75 12.19 -6.08
C ILE A 122 -7.45 11.25 -5.09
N PHE A 123 -8.78 11.30 -4.98
CA PHE A 123 -9.51 10.58 -3.93
C PHE A 123 -9.86 9.13 -4.28
N TYR A 124 -9.99 8.76 -5.55
CA TYR A 124 -10.24 7.37 -5.93
C TYR A 124 -8.96 6.64 -6.33
N SER A 125 -8.20 7.15 -7.30
CA SER A 125 -6.95 6.50 -7.72
C SER A 125 -5.84 6.69 -6.67
N GLY A 126 -5.81 7.83 -5.98
CA GLY A 126 -4.82 8.12 -4.93
C GLY A 126 -5.17 7.58 -3.53
N ALA A 127 -6.35 6.99 -3.33
CA ALA A 127 -6.83 6.54 -2.01
C ALA A 127 -5.85 5.65 -1.24
N SER A 128 -5.12 4.78 -1.95
CA SER A 128 -4.13 3.88 -1.35
C SER A 128 -2.96 4.62 -0.70
N PHE A 129 -2.53 5.74 -1.29
CA PHE A 129 -1.46 6.57 -0.71
C PHE A 129 -1.94 7.25 0.57
N PHE A 130 -3.19 7.71 0.63
CA PHE A 130 -3.76 8.25 1.86
C PHE A 130 -3.86 7.21 2.97
N ALA A 131 -4.28 5.99 2.65
CA ALA A 131 -4.31 4.89 3.61
C ALA A 131 -2.90 4.53 4.11
N GLY A 132 -1.91 4.49 3.21
CA GLY A 132 -0.51 4.26 3.55
C GLY A 132 0.09 5.36 4.43
N ALA A 133 -0.18 6.63 4.10
CA ALA A 133 0.23 7.78 4.89
C ALA A 133 -0.39 7.79 6.30
N PHE A 134 -1.68 7.47 6.40
CA PHE A 134 -2.36 7.42 7.70
C PHE A 134 -1.84 6.27 8.59
N SER A 135 -1.53 5.13 7.98
CA SER A 135 -0.88 4.02 8.69
C SER A 135 0.51 4.43 9.19
N ALA A 136 1.33 5.07 8.34
CA ALA A 136 2.66 5.54 8.71
C ALA A 136 2.62 6.57 9.86
N ALA A 137 1.66 7.51 9.80
CA ALA A 137 1.45 8.52 10.83
C ALA A 137 1.09 7.92 12.19
N ARG A 138 0.25 6.87 12.23
CA ARG A 138 -0.08 6.16 13.49
C ARG A 138 1.14 5.54 14.18
N HIS A 139 2.15 5.19 13.39
CA HIS A 139 3.40 4.61 13.91
C HIS A 139 4.53 5.65 14.05
N LEU A 140 4.21 6.95 14.00
CA LEU A 140 5.19 8.05 14.10
C LEU A 140 6.36 7.89 13.11
N SER A 141 6.05 7.34 11.93
CA SER A 141 7.01 7.04 10.88
C SER A 141 6.62 7.75 9.60
N THR A 142 7.59 8.02 8.73
CA THR A 142 7.37 8.64 7.42
C THR A 142 7.77 7.69 6.31
N ASN A 143 6.95 7.61 5.26
CA ASN A 143 7.21 6.79 4.08
C ASN A 143 6.92 7.58 2.79
N MET A 144 7.12 6.93 1.64
CA MET A 144 6.82 7.51 0.32
C MET A 144 5.37 8.00 0.22
N ASP A 145 4.41 7.23 0.75
CA ASP A 145 2.99 7.56 0.70
C ASP A 145 2.67 8.85 1.45
N THR A 146 3.38 9.10 2.56
CA THR A 146 3.24 10.32 3.38
C THR A 146 3.57 11.56 2.55
N LEU A 147 4.68 11.51 1.79
CA LEU A 147 5.10 12.61 0.93
C LEU A 147 4.09 12.86 -0.19
N VAL A 148 3.63 11.81 -0.87
CA VAL A 148 2.64 11.92 -1.95
C VAL A 148 1.32 12.50 -1.43
N ALA A 149 0.81 11.99 -0.31
CA ALA A 149 -0.43 12.46 0.29
C ALA A 149 -0.35 13.93 0.71
N LEU A 150 0.76 14.36 1.31
CA LEU A 150 0.96 15.74 1.75
C LEU A 150 0.97 16.71 0.56
N CYS A 151 1.79 16.45 -0.45
CA CYS A 151 1.94 17.34 -1.61
C CYS A 151 0.63 17.47 -2.41
N THR A 152 -0.03 16.34 -2.68
CA THR A 152 -1.27 16.33 -3.46
C THR A 152 -2.43 16.98 -2.72
N SER A 153 -2.53 16.76 -1.40
CA SER A 153 -3.53 17.44 -0.55
C SER A 153 -3.31 18.95 -0.54
N THR A 154 -2.06 19.38 -0.34
CA THR A 154 -1.72 20.80 -0.27
C THR A 154 -2.08 21.50 -1.58
N ALA A 155 -1.71 20.92 -2.72
CA ALA A 155 -2.05 21.46 -4.04
C ALA A 155 -3.58 21.50 -4.29
N TYR A 156 -4.30 20.45 -3.89
CA TYR A 156 -5.74 20.37 -4.07
C TYR A 156 -6.49 21.39 -3.21
N PHE A 157 -6.22 21.44 -1.90
CA PHE A 157 -6.88 22.40 -1.01
C PHE A 157 -6.53 23.85 -1.34
N TYR A 158 -5.29 24.12 -1.75
CA TYR A 158 -4.90 25.45 -2.24
C TYR A 158 -5.70 25.83 -3.51
N SER A 159 -5.89 24.87 -4.43
CA SER A 159 -6.67 25.09 -5.64
C SER A 159 -8.17 25.27 -5.36
N VAL A 160 -8.73 24.54 -4.38
CA VAL A 160 -10.11 24.73 -3.90
C VAL A 160 -10.26 26.13 -3.29
N TRP A 161 -9.31 26.57 -2.47
CA TRP A 161 -9.35 27.90 -1.86
C TRP A 161 -9.30 29.02 -2.90
N LEU A 162 -8.47 28.89 -3.93
CA LEU A 162 -8.41 29.85 -5.04
C LEU A 162 -9.66 29.83 -5.94
N ALA A 163 -10.30 28.66 -6.08
CA ALA A 163 -11.51 28.52 -6.88
C ALA A 163 -12.78 28.98 -6.14
N TRP A 164 -12.71 29.09 -4.80
CA TRP A 164 -13.78 29.61 -3.96
C TRP A 164 -13.85 31.15 -4.05
N PRO A 165 -15.06 31.74 -4.13
CA PRO A 165 -15.25 33.18 -4.25
C PRO A 165 -14.84 33.98 -3.01
#